data_AF-A0A8K0CWC9-F1
#
_entry.id   AF-A0A8K0CWC9-F1
#
_cell.length_a   1.000
_cell.length_b   1.000
_cell.length_c   1.000
_cell.angle_alpha   90.00
_cell.angle_beta   90.00
_cell.angle_gamma   90.00
#
_symmetry.space_group_name_H-M   'P 1'
#
loop_
_entity.id
_entity.type
_entity.pdbx_description
1 polymer ?
#
loop_
_entity_poly.entity_id
_entity_poly.type
_entity_poly.pdbx_seq_one_letter_code
_entity_poly.pdbx_strand_id
1 'polypeptide(L)'
;MYLISTIPDCNKPIVETKISLFCSKLFYRWKGSGRNVKSFLKQNKDWLRKLLIEEDKTEEAGYLIPTTFRGRPAKLFRVLSTRAKQSQYKELTTHGPEELAFATHMSYSKTIKEMCLRLLKKAATLSPHSLKTMKAQQFTCEHPYSAEEALALMIDLKLTKDQYLNLKKS
;
A
#
# COMPACT_ATOMS: atom_id res chain seq x y z
N MET A 1 51.01 9.63 20.44
CA MET A 1 50.43 8.35 20.92
C MET A 1 48.92 8.47 20.84
N TYR A 2 48.28 7.82 19.87
CA TYR A 2 46.82 7.75 19.83
C TYR A 2 46.39 6.43 20.45
N LEU A 3 45.63 6.52 21.55
CA LEU A 3 45.01 5.39 22.22
C LEU A 3 44.00 4.73 21.27
N ILE A 4 44.39 3.65 20.61
CA ILE A 4 43.44 2.74 19.97
C ILE A 4 42.89 1.86 21.09
N SER A 5 41.99 2.42 21.91
CA SER A 5 41.13 1.60 22.76
C SER A 5 40.19 0.85 21.81
N THR A 6 40.49 -0.41 21.53
CA THR A 6 39.60 -1.31 20.81
C THR A 6 38.31 -1.44 21.60
N ILE A 7 37.23 -0.83 21.11
CA ILE A 7 35.88 -0.98 21.66
C ILE A 7 35.49 -2.45 21.42
N PRO A 8 35.31 -3.27 22.48
CA PRO A 8 34.90 -4.66 22.31
C PRO A 8 33.50 -4.71 21.67
N ASP A 9 33.28 -5.68 20.78
CA ASP A 9 32.04 -5.96 20.03
C ASP A 9 31.63 -5.01 18.91
N CYS A 10 32.49 -4.07 18.48
CA CYS A 10 32.19 -3.25 17.32
C CYS A 10 32.58 -3.94 16.00
N ASN A 11 31.58 -4.27 15.18
CA ASN A 11 31.77 -4.83 13.85
C ASN A 11 32.45 -3.76 12.95
N LYS A 12 33.78 -3.86 12.79
CA LYS A 12 34.64 -2.90 12.06
C LYS A 12 34.04 -2.34 10.75
N PRO A 13 33.46 -3.15 9.83
CA PRO A 13 32.89 -2.62 8.58
C PRO A 13 31.68 -1.68 8.80
N ILE A 14 30.91 -1.87 9.88
CA ILE A 14 29.78 -1.01 10.22
C ILE A 14 30.28 0.36 10.71
N VAL A 15 31.39 0.36 11.44
CA VAL A 15 32.00 1.60 11.93
C VAL A 15 32.58 2.41 10.77
N GLU A 16 33.31 1.76 9.86
CA GLU A 16 33.87 2.42 8.68
C GLU A 16 32.80 3.01 7.76
N THR A 17 31.69 2.30 7.55
CA THR A 17 30.56 2.81 6.75
C THR A 17 29.85 3.98 7.43
N LYS A 18 29.66 3.94 8.76
CA LYS A 18 29.11 5.08 9.51
C LYS A 18 30.03 6.30 9.48
N ILE A 19 31.34 6.10 9.61
CA ILE A 19 32.33 7.17 9.50
C ILE A 19 32.33 7.78 8.10
N SER A 20 32.29 6.96 7.04
CA SER A 20 32.30 7.47 5.66
C SER A 20 31.03 8.27 5.33
N LEU A 21 29.87 7.82 5.83
CA LEU A 21 28.60 8.55 5.72
C LEU A 21 28.63 9.87 6.50
N PHE A 22 29.19 9.86 7.71
CA PHE A 22 29.36 11.08 8.50
C PHE A 22 30.28 12.07 7.81
N CYS A 23 31.45 11.63 7.32
CA CYS A 23 32.38 12.46 6.56
C CYS A 23 31.70 13.06 5.32
N SER A 24 30.92 12.27 4.59
CA SER A 24 30.17 12.75 3.42
C SER A 24 29.15 13.83 3.80
N LYS A 25 28.39 13.63 4.89
CA LYS A 25 27.45 14.62 5.43
C LYS A 25 28.18 15.89 5.89
N LEU A 26 29.35 15.73 6.53
CA LEU A 26 30.22 16.82 6.97
C LEU A 26 30.67 17.66 5.78
N PHE A 27 31.20 17.03 4.73
CA PHE A 27 31.67 17.73 3.52
C PHE A 27 30.54 18.46 2.79
N TYR A 28 29.36 17.84 2.71
CA TYR A 28 28.18 18.47 2.11
C TYR A 28 27.79 19.76 2.85
N ARG A 29 27.68 19.68 4.19
CA ARG A 29 27.33 20.82 5.04
C ARG A 29 28.43 21.89 5.05
N TRP A 30 29.70 21.48 5.00
CA TRP A 30 30.86 22.36 4.90
C TRP A 30 30.86 23.17 3.59
N LYS A 31 30.52 22.52 2.48
CA LYS A 31 30.34 23.19 1.19
C LYS A 31 29.14 24.14 1.22
N GLY A 32 28.03 23.73 1.84
CA GLY A 32 26.81 24.54 1.99
C GLY A 32 27.04 25.83 2.80
N SER A 33 27.93 25.80 3.79
CA SER A 33 28.32 26.98 4.57
C SER A 33 29.39 27.85 3.90
N GLY A 34 29.69 27.62 2.61
CA GLY A 34 30.71 28.35 1.87
C GLY A 34 32.13 28.13 2.39
N ARG A 35 32.39 26.96 3.02
CA ARG A 35 33.68 26.62 3.65
C ARG A 35 34.16 27.65 4.70
N ASN A 36 33.22 28.32 5.36
CA ASN A 36 33.50 29.24 6.45
C ASN A 36 33.14 28.61 7.79
N VAL A 37 34.11 28.52 8.71
CA VAL A 37 33.96 27.89 10.03
C VAL A 37 32.86 28.56 10.86
N LYS A 38 32.81 29.90 10.89
CA LYS A 38 31.81 30.64 11.68
C LYS A 38 30.40 30.41 11.16
N SER A 39 30.24 30.42 9.83
CA SER A 39 28.96 30.14 9.18
C SER A 39 28.52 28.68 9.40
N PHE A 40 29.47 27.75 9.27
CA PHE A 40 29.23 26.32 9.48
C PHE A 40 28.73 26.02 10.88
N LEU A 41 29.42 26.52 11.90
CA LEU A 41 29.05 26.31 13.31
C LEU A 41 27.70 26.95 13.65
N LYS A 42 27.40 28.12 13.08
CA LYS A 42 26.11 28.80 13.29
C LYS A 42 24.95 28.01 12.68
N GLN A 43 25.10 27.53 11.44
CA GLN A 43 24.04 26.86 10.69
C GLN A 43 23.84 25.39 11.07
N ASN A 44 24.89 24.72 11.54
CA ASN A 44 24.87 23.28 11.82
C ASN A 44 25.00 22.96 13.32
N LYS A 45 24.80 23.94 14.21
CA LYS A 45 24.89 23.79 15.66
C LYS A 45 24.03 22.65 16.19
N ASP A 46 22.80 22.56 15.72
CA ASP A 46 21.85 21.54 16.16
C ASP A 46 22.21 20.16 15.60
N TRP A 47 22.75 20.11 14.38
CA TRP A 47 23.24 18.86 13.78
C TRP A 47 24.47 18.31 14.53
N LEU A 48 25.41 19.19 14.92
CA LEU A 48 26.60 18.81 15.69
C LEU A 48 26.27 18.35 17.12
N ARG A 49 25.11 18.75 17.66
CA ARG A 49 24.63 18.35 18.99
C ARG A 49 23.91 17.00 19.00
N LYS A 50 23.54 16.46 17.83
CA LYS A 50 22.92 15.13 17.74
C LYS A 50 23.98 14.04 17.95
N LEU A 51 23.60 12.99 18.67
CA LEU A 51 24.46 11.82 18.84
C LEU A 51 24.64 11.13 17.48
N LEU A 52 25.87 10.71 17.16
CA LEU A 52 26.22 9.96 15.95
C LEU A 52 25.52 8.58 15.85
N ILE A 53 24.87 8.15 16.93
CA ILE A 53 24.20 6.86 17.11
C ILE A 53 22.69 7.09 17.27
N GLU A 54 22.09 7.90 16.40
CA GLU A 54 20.66 7.72 16.13
C GLU A 54 20.60 6.69 15.00
N GLU A 55 20.15 5.48 15.34
CA GLU A 55 19.65 4.54 14.34
C GLU A 55 18.65 5.31 13.50
N ASP A 56 18.89 5.38 12.18
CA ASP A 56 17.96 5.95 11.22
C ASP A 56 16.66 5.15 11.33
N LYS A 57 15.78 5.53 12.27
CA LYS A 57 14.37 5.20 12.24
C LYS A 57 13.85 5.88 10.99
N THR A 58 13.97 5.16 9.90
CA THR A 58 13.37 5.46 8.61
C THR A 58 11.89 5.14 8.73
N GLU A 59 11.23 5.75 9.72
CA GLU A 59 9.80 5.71 9.92
C GLU A 59 9.29 7.11 9.57
N GLU A 60 8.16 7.16 8.87
CA GLU A 60 7.46 8.36 8.41
C GLU A 60 7.84 8.92 7.03
N ALA A 61 7.71 8.07 6.01
CA ALA A 61 6.98 8.48 4.80
C ALA A 61 6.25 7.28 4.19
N GLY A 62 5.14 6.84 4.80
CA GLY A 62 4.31 5.69 4.40
C GLY A 62 3.66 5.76 3.00
N TYR A 63 4.15 6.64 2.12
CA TYR A 63 3.65 6.85 0.77
C TYR A 63 4.75 6.89 -0.29
N LEU A 64 6.01 6.72 0.09
CA LEU A 64 7.16 6.77 -0.81
C LEU A 64 7.70 5.35 -1.03
N ILE A 65 7.74 4.93 -2.29
CA ILE A 65 8.40 3.68 -2.66
C ILE A 65 9.91 3.96 -2.58
N PRO A 66 10.71 3.17 -1.84
CA PRO A 66 12.15 3.34 -1.82
C PRO A 66 12.71 3.04 -3.21
N THR A 67 13.07 4.08 -3.96
CA THR A 67 13.69 3.95 -5.27
C THR A 67 15.20 3.91 -5.10
N THR A 68 15.84 2.83 -5.57
CA THR A 68 17.31 2.67 -5.64
C THR A 68 17.99 3.65 -6.60
N PHE A 69 17.20 4.37 -7.41
CA PHE A 69 17.68 5.35 -8.39
C PHE A 69 17.56 6.79 -7.88
N ARG A 70 18.55 7.62 -8.25
CA ARG A 70 18.56 9.07 -7.95
C ARG A 70 17.33 9.75 -8.59
N GLY A 71 16.55 10.48 -7.79
CA GLY A 71 15.39 11.23 -8.27
C GLY A 71 14.40 11.56 -7.16
N ARG A 72 13.26 12.16 -7.54
CA ARG A 72 12.14 12.38 -6.63
C ARG A 72 11.52 11.01 -6.28
N PRO A 73 11.32 10.68 -5.00
CA PRO A 73 10.73 9.40 -4.62
C PRO A 73 9.32 9.27 -5.20
N ALA A 74 9.05 8.09 -5.77
CA ALA A 74 7.76 7.82 -6.39
C ALA A 74 6.67 7.73 -5.32
N LYS A 75 5.56 8.43 -5.56
CA LYS A 75 4.36 8.30 -4.74
C LYS A 75 3.60 7.04 -5.14
N LEU A 76 2.98 6.38 -4.16
CA LEU A 76 2.03 5.30 -4.42
C LEU A 76 0.89 5.76 -5.34
N PHE A 77 0.45 4.86 -6.23
CA PHE A 77 -0.63 5.11 -7.20
C PHE A 77 -1.88 5.73 -6.56
N ARG A 78 -2.27 5.24 -5.37
CA ARG A 78 -3.46 5.72 -4.64
C ARG A 78 -3.40 7.22 -4.29
N VAL A 79 -2.21 7.73 -4.01
CA VAL A 79 -1.93 9.09 -3.50
C VAL A 79 -1.66 10.09 -4.64
N LEU A 80 -1.55 9.61 -5.89
CA LEU A 80 -1.35 10.49 -7.04
C LEU A 80 -2.60 11.33 -7.35
N SER A 81 -2.37 12.53 -7.87
CA SER A 81 -3.42 13.40 -8.42
C SER A 81 -4.02 12.78 -9.68
N THR A 82 -5.24 13.19 -10.04
CA THR A 82 -5.93 12.74 -11.27
C THR A 82 -5.07 12.90 -12.51
N ARG A 83 -4.41 14.05 -12.68
CA ARG A 83 -3.48 14.32 -13.79
C ARG A 83 -2.30 13.35 -13.83
N ALA A 84 -1.69 13.06 -12.67
CA ALA A 84 -0.55 12.15 -12.59
C ALA A 84 -0.97 10.68 -12.84
N LYS A 85 -2.15 10.29 -12.34
CA LYS A 85 -2.76 8.98 -12.63
C LYS A 85 -3.01 8.81 -14.13
N GLN A 86 -3.60 9.82 -14.78
CA GLN A 86 -3.81 9.80 -16.23
C GLN A 86 -2.51 9.63 -17.01
N SER A 87 -1.45 10.34 -16.62
CA SER A 87 -0.15 10.20 -17.27
C SER A 87 0.42 8.79 -17.16
N GLN A 88 0.26 8.11 -16.02
CA GLN A 88 0.69 6.72 -15.84
C GLN A 88 -0.22 5.72 -16.59
N TYR A 89 -1.51 6.00 -16.70
CA TYR A 89 -2.48 5.15 -17.39
C TYR A 89 -2.49 5.30 -18.92
N LYS A 90 -1.74 6.26 -19.50
CA LYS A 90 -1.65 6.41 -20.97
C LYS A 90 -1.20 5.12 -21.66
N GLU A 91 -0.29 4.39 -21.06
CA GLU A 91 0.17 3.11 -21.60
C GLU A 91 -0.93 2.04 -21.57
N LEU A 92 -1.86 2.12 -20.61
CA LEU A 92 -2.97 1.19 -20.48
C LEU A 92 -4.15 1.51 -21.42
N THR A 93 -4.20 2.72 -22.00
CA THR A 93 -5.21 3.07 -23.01
C THR A 93 -4.98 2.43 -24.38
N THR A 94 -3.84 1.78 -24.59
CA THR A 94 -3.58 1.00 -25.82
C THR A 94 -4.37 -0.31 -25.85
N HIS A 95 -4.80 -0.79 -24.68
CA HIS A 95 -5.53 -2.04 -24.52
C HIS A 95 -7.04 -1.83 -24.61
N GLY A 96 -7.72 -2.83 -25.17
CA GLY A 96 -9.18 -2.85 -25.27
C GLY A 96 -9.85 -2.95 -23.90
N PRO A 97 -11.11 -2.49 -23.77
CA PRO A 97 -11.85 -2.57 -22.50
C PRO A 97 -12.03 -4.03 -22.04
N GLU A 98 -12.13 -4.98 -22.96
CA GLU A 98 -12.25 -6.41 -22.67
C GLU A 98 -10.97 -6.99 -22.05
N GLU A 99 -9.80 -6.63 -22.59
CA GLU A 99 -8.50 -7.06 -22.07
C GLU A 99 -8.28 -6.53 -20.66
N LEU A 100 -8.65 -5.27 -20.41
CA LEU A 100 -8.57 -4.65 -19.09
C LEU A 100 -9.54 -5.29 -18.09
N ALA A 101 -10.75 -5.64 -18.52
CA ALA A 101 -11.71 -6.38 -17.71
C ALA A 101 -11.20 -7.78 -17.37
N PHE A 102 -10.53 -8.46 -18.30
CA PHE A 102 -9.92 -9.76 -18.06
C PHE A 102 -8.72 -9.68 -17.10
N ALA A 103 -7.82 -8.71 -17.30
CA ALA A 103 -6.66 -8.49 -16.42
C ALA A 103 -7.08 -8.16 -14.98
N THR A 104 -8.12 -7.35 -14.81
CA THR A 104 -8.72 -7.08 -13.50
C THR A 104 -9.34 -8.34 -12.91
N HIS A 105 -10.08 -9.14 -13.69
CA HIS A 105 -10.63 -10.42 -13.24
C HIS A 105 -9.54 -11.38 -12.74
N MET A 106 -8.44 -11.52 -13.48
CA MET A 106 -7.29 -12.36 -13.08
C MET A 106 -6.62 -11.85 -11.80
N SER A 107 -6.50 -10.53 -11.64
CA SER A 107 -5.88 -9.93 -10.46
C SER A 107 -6.73 -10.14 -9.21
N TYR A 108 -8.05 -9.97 -9.30
CA TYR A 108 -8.96 -10.16 -8.17
C TYR A 108 -9.19 -11.64 -7.82
N SER A 109 -9.15 -12.54 -8.81
CA SER A 109 -9.23 -13.99 -8.59
C SER A 109 -8.12 -14.48 -7.65
N LYS A 110 -6.89 -13.98 -7.83
CA LYS A 110 -5.74 -14.28 -6.95
C LYS A 110 -5.93 -13.79 -5.51
N THR A 111 -6.81 -12.83 -5.25
CA THR A 111 -7.00 -12.21 -3.94
C THR A 111 -8.24 -12.71 -3.17
N ILE A 112 -8.89 -13.79 -3.63
CA ILE A 112 -10.08 -14.40 -3.01
C ILE A 112 -11.17 -13.35 -2.71
N LYS A 113 -11.53 -12.56 -3.72
CA LYS A 113 -12.63 -11.60 -3.63
C LYS A 113 -13.67 -11.87 -4.71
N GLU A 114 -14.28 -13.05 -4.64
CA GLU A 114 -15.31 -13.49 -5.59
C GLU A 114 -16.48 -12.50 -5.70
N MET A 115 -16.87 -11.88 -4.59
CA MET A 115 -17.94 -10.88 -4.58
C MET A 115 -17.56 -9.66 -5.44
N CYS A 116 -16.31 -9.18 -5.36
CA CYS A 116 -15.82 -8.10 -6.20
C CYS A 116 -15.81 -8.50 -7.68
N LEU A 117 -15.46 -9.74 -8.00
CA LEU A 117 -15.50 -10.26 -9.37
C LEU A 117 -16.92 -10.31 -9.93
N ARG A 118 -17.89 -10.79 -9.14
CA ARG A 118 -19.30 -10.81 -9.54
C ARG A 118 -19.82 -9.40 -9.79
N LEU A 119 -19.50 -8.45 -8.90
CA LEU A 119 -19.85 -7.05 -9.08
C LEU A 119 -19.19 -6.43 -10.31
N LEU A 120 -17.92 -6.75 -10.59
CA LEU A 120 -17.19 -6.21 -11.72
C LEU A 120 -17.73 -6.75 -13.06
N LYS A 121 -18.07 -8.05 -13.13
CA LYS A 121 -18.75 -8.63 -14.30
C LYS A 121 -20.10 -7.97 -14.55
N LYS A 122 -20.89 -7.77 -13.50
CA LYS A 122 -22.19 -7.08 -13.60
C LYS A 122 -22.03 -5.60 -13.94
N ALA A 123 -20.99 -4.94 -13.44
CA ALA A 123 -20.70 -3.55 -13.77
C ALA A 123 -20.25 -3.34 -15.23
N ALA A 124 -19.62 -4.35 -15.84
CA ALA A 124 -19.24 -4.30 -17.24
C ALA A 124 -20.45 -4.49 -18.18
N THR A 125 -21.49 -5.21 -17.75
CA THR A 125 -22.64 -5.55 -18.61
C THR A 125 -23.88 -4.69 -18.35
N LEU A 126 -24.07 -4.17 -17.13
CA LEU A 126 -25.26 -3.43 -16.74
C LEU A 126 -25.11 -1.91 -16.90
N SER A 127 -26.23 -1.25 -17.16
CA SER A 127 -26.34 0.21 -17.18
C SER A 127 -26.05 0.82 -15.79
N PRO A 128 -25.43 2.02 -15.71
CA PRO A 128 -25.17 2.72 -14.45
C PRO A 128 -26.40 2.89 -13.54
N HIS A 129 -27.59 2.96 -14.12
CA HIS A 129 -28.84 3.07 -13.35
C HIS A 129 -29.20 1.75 -12.65
N SER A 130 -29.02 0.62 -13.35
CA SER A 130 -29.20 -0.74 -12.81
C SER A 130 -28.15 -1.09 -11.74
N LEU A 131 -26.94 -0.55 -11.84
CA LEU A 131 -25.92 -0.73 -10.81
C LEU A 131 -26.22 -0.01 -9.49
N LYS A 132 -26.94 1.13 -9.55
CA LYS A 132 -27.36 1.85 -8.34
C LYS A 132 -28.43 1.08 -7.57
N THR A 133 -29.36 0.43 -8.26
CA THR A 133 -30.40 -0.40 -7.63
C THR A 133 -29.82 -1.69 -7.06
N MET A 134 -28.80 -2.27 -7.70
CA MET A 134 -28.09 -3.46 -7.19
C MET A 134 -27.38 -3.24 -5.84
N LYS A 135 -26.86 -2.03 -5.55
CA LYS A 135 -26.26 -1.74 -4.24
C LYS A 135 -27.26 -1.93 -3.09
N ALA A 136 -28.57 -1.80 -3.35
CA ALA A 136 -29.60 -2.04 -2.36
C ALA A 136 -29.97 -3.52 -2.20
N GLN A 137 -29.60 -4.40 -3.15
CA GLN A 137 -29.98 -5.82 -3.19
C GLN A 137 -28.87 -6.78 -2.70
N GLN A 138 -27.80 -6.29 -2.07
CA GLN A 138 -26.55 -7.03 -1.84
C GLN A 138 -26.62 -8.28 -0.94
N PHE A 139 -27.80 -8.68 -0.44
CA PHE A 139 -27.95 -9.85 0.43
C PHE A 139 -28.84 -10.96 -0.13
N THR A 140 -29.41 -10.84 -1.32
CA THR A 140 -30.21 -11.93 -1.89
C THR A 140 -29.29 -12.88 -2.65
N CYS A 141 -28.93 -14.00 -2.04
CA CYS A 141 -28.36 -15.15 -2.74
C CYS A 141 -29.20 -15.44 -3.99
N GLU A 142 -28.56 -15.42 -5.16
CA GLU A 142 -29.25 -15.55 -6.47
C GLU A 142 -29.79 -16.96 -6.74
N HIS A 143 -29.67 -17.88 -5.79
CA HIS A 143 -30.16 -19.25 -5.92
C HIS A 143 -31.17 -19.52 -4.81
N PRO A 144 -32.47 -19.60 -5.13
CA PRO A 144 -33.42 -20.16 -4.18
C PRO A 144 -32.98 -21.59 -3.86
N TYR A 145 -32.91 -21.93 -2.57
CA TYR A 145 -32.57 -23.27 -2.12
C TYR A 145 -33.45 -24.31 -2.84
N SER A 146 -32.82 -25.39 -3.32
CA SER A 146 -33.56 -26.57 -3.77
C SER A 146 -34.41 -27.13 -2.62
N ALA A 147 -35.47 -27.87 -2.92
CA ALA A 147 -36.33 -28.47 -1.89
C ALA A 147 -35.52 -29.35 -0.91
N GLU A 148 -34.52 -30.07 -1.42
CA GLU A 148 -33.62 -30.91 -0.62
C GLU A 148 -32.66 -30.07 0.24
N GLU A 149 -32.10 -28.99 -0.32
CA GLU A 149 -31.21 -28.09 0.42
C GLU A 149 -31.96 -27.32 1.52
N ALA A 150 -33.20 -26.91 1.24
CA ALA A 150 -34.07 -26.27 2.21
C ALA A 150 -34.41 -27.23 3.36
N LEU A 151 -34.66 -28.51 3.05
CA LEU A 151 -34.91 -29.54 4.05
C LEU A 151 -33.65 -29.83 4.88
N ALA A 152 -32.48 -29.93 4.26
CA ALA A 152 -31.21 -30.08 4.95
C ALA A 152 -30.95 -28.89 5.91
N LEU A 153 -31.19 -27.67 5.45
CA LEU A 153 -31.06 -26.45 6.25
C LEU A 153 -32.04 -26.42 7.43
N MET A 154 -33.27 -26.89 7.24
CA MET A 154 -34.24 -27.03 8.34
C MET A 154 -33.78 -28.02 9.41
N ILE A 155 -33.15 -29.13 9.01
CA ILE A 155 -32.63 -30.16 9.92
C ILE A 155 -31.40 -29.64 10.67
N ASP A 156 -30.42 -29.07 9.95
CA ASP A 156 -29.15 -28.59 10.51
C ASP A 156 -29.36 -27.48 11.54
N LEU A 157 -30.29 -26.56 11.25
CA LEU A 157 -30.63 -25.44 12.13
C LEU A 157 -31.74 -25.77 13.13
N LYS A 158 -32.28 -27.01 13.11
CA LYS A 158 -33.39 -27.48 13.95
C LYS A 158 -34.59 -26.52 13.91
N LEU A 159 -34.90 -26.01 12.72
CA LEU A 159 -36.00 -25.07 12.52
C LEU A 159 -37.34 -25.81 12.53
N THR A 160 -38.30 -25.24 13.24
CA THR A 160 -39.70 -25.62 13.08
C THR A 160 -40.24 -25.10 11.75
N LYS A 161 -41.30 -25.74 11.24
CA LYS A 161 -41.97 -25.34 9.99
C LYS A 161 -42.33 -23.85 9.98
N ASP A 162 -42.86 -23.34 11.10
CA ASP A 162 -43.31 -21.95 11.19
C ASP A 162 -42.15 -20.95 11.23
N GLN A 163 -41.02 -21.31 11.87
CA GLN A 163 -39.80 -20.50 11.84
C GLN A 163 -39.22 -20.40 10.43
N TYR A 164 -39.18 -21.51 9.69
CA TYR A 164 -38.74 -21.51 8.30
C TYR A 164 -39.67 -20.66 7.40
N LEU A 165 -40.99 -20.76 7.59
CA LEU A 165 -41.95 -19.93 6.84
C LEU A 165 -41.81 -18.43 7.14
N ASN A 166 -41.49 -18.06 8.38
CA ASN A 166 -41.21 -16.67 8.74
C ASN A 166 -39.90 -16.17 8.12
N LEU A 167 -38.86 -17.00 8.12
CA LEU A 167 -37.56 -16.69 7.52
C LEU A 167 -37.65 -16.52 6.00
N LYS A 168 -38.53 -17.28 5.35
CA LYS A 168 -38.82 -17.18 3.91
C LYS A 168 -39.60 -15.91 3.52
N LYS A 169 -40.38 -15.33 4.44
CA LYS A 169 -41.19 -14.12 4.20
C LYS A 169 -40.45 -12.82 4.49
N SER A 170 -39.37 -12.89 5.26
CA SER A 170 -38.48 -11.76 5.57
C SER A 170 -37.51 -11.47 4.42
#